data_AF-T1CBT0-F1
#
_entry.id   AF-T1CBT0-F1
#
_cell.length_a   1.000
_cell.length_b   1.000
_cell.length_c   1.000
_cell.angle_alpha   90.00
_cell.angle_beta   90.00
_cell.angle_gamma   90.00
#
_symmetry.space_group_name_H-M   'P 1'
#
loop_
_entity.id
_entity.type
_entity.pdbx_description
1 polymer ?
#
loop_
_entity_poly.entity_id
_entity_poly.type
_entity_poly.pdbx_seq_one_letter_code
_entity_poly.pdbx_strand_id
1 'polypeptide(L)'
;MDSYNCPHFVNELTLFIAVSYSGNTEETLSCTIEAKNRGAKIFSITSGGALKNISDFTITIPQGYQPRSAIGFLLMPIVNSLLPNISGDLQEIASNLKSVSEKEDEIKLLANEIYSSGKTPYFVSWSPTRSVAYRCKTQFNENSKSFASSGSLSEMDHNELVPMGTEKKIDPFFYIAFINTFSKRNYFRLELSKKLSGLKIKDIELKGK
;
A
#
# COMPACT_ATOMS: atom_id res chain seq x y z
N MET A 1 -9.11 0.97 -6.84
CA MET A 1 -10.00 0.32 -7.82
C MET A 1 -9.66 1.00 -9.11
N ASP A 2 -9.03 0.29 -10.04
CA ASP A 2 -8.52 0.88 -11.28
C ASP A 2 -9.63 0.83 -12.34
N SER A 3 -10.79 1.37 -11.98
CA SER A 3 -12.01 1.31 -12.77
C SER A 3 -12.77 2.61 -12.64
N TYR A 4 -13.41 2.99 -13.72
CA TYR A 4 -14.37 4.10 -13.77
C TYR A 4 -15.74 3.73 -13.20
N ASN A 5 -15.95 2.43 -12.92
CA ASN A 5 -17.24 1.89 -12.52
C ASN A 5 -17.26 1.51 -11.04
N CYS A 6 -18.36 1.84 -10.39
CA CYS A 6 -18.66 1.49 -9.02
C CYS A 6 -19.03 -0.01 -8.90
N PRO A 7 -18.56 -0.74 -7.87
CA PRO A 7 -18.89 -2.15 -7.68
C PRO A 7 -20.40 -2.41 -7.69
N HIS A 8 -20.84 -3.52 -8.27
CA HIS A 8 -22.27 -3.86 -8.42
C HIS A 8 -23.04 -3.95 -7.09
N PHE A 9 -22.36 -4.25 -5.98
CA PHE A 9 -23.00 -4.36 -4.66
C PHE A 9 -23.35 -3.00 -4.03
N VAL A 10 -22.88 -1.88 -4.60
CA VAL A 10 -23.16 -0.54 -4.06
C VAL A 10 -24.60 -0.13 -4.34
N ASN A 11 -25.31 0.23 -3.28
CA ASN A 11 -26.74 0.58 -3.26
C ASN A 11 -27.06 1.58 -2.13
N GLU A 12 -28.34 1.85 -1.88
CA GLU A 12 -28.83 2.77 -0.85
C GLU A 12 -28.47 2.40 0.59
N LEU A 13 -28.12 1.13 0.84
CA LEU A 13 -27.65 0.65 2.15
C LEU A 13 -26.12 0.75 2.31
N THR A 14 -25.43 1.32 1.32
CA THR A 14 -23.97 1.43 1.30
C THR A 14 -23.49 2.79 1.81
N LEU A 15 -22.52 2.77 2.73
CA LEU A 15 -21.65 3.93 2.98
C LEU A 15 -20.46 3.88 2.01
N PHE A 16 -20.43 4.81 1.05
CA PHE A 16 -19.36 4.90 0.08
C PHE A 16 -18.33 5.95 0.53
N ILE A 17 -17.09 5.49 0.83
CA ILE A 17 -15.99 6.36 1.26
C ILE A 17 -15.08 6.66 0.06
N ALA A 18 -15.18 7.86 -0.48
CA ALA A 18 -14.35 8.34 -1.58
C ALA A 18 -13.08 9.06 -1.06
N VAL A 19 -11.91 8.60 -1.49
CA VAL A 19 -10.62 9.15 -1.06
C VAL A 19 -9.86 9.65 -2.27
N SER A 20 -9.71 10.97 -2.38
CA SER A 20 -8.86 11.59 -3.40
C SER A 20 -8.26 12.84 -2.80
N TYR A 21 -6.93 12.93 -2.76
CA TYR A 21 -6.25 14.09 -2.19
C TYR A 21 -6.66 15.38 -2.90
N SER A 22 -6.60 15.43 -4.23
CA SER A 22 -6.99 16.62 -5.00
C SER A 22 -8.50 16.82 -5.08
N GLY A 23 -9.27 15.74 -4.90
CA GLY A 23 -10.71 15.71 -5.15
C GLY A 23 -11.10 15.79 -6.63
N ASN A 24 -10.12 15.68 -7.54
CA ASN A 24 -10.32 15.81 -8.99
C ASN A 24 -9.88 14.55 -9.76
N THR A 25 -9.56 13.45 -9.07
CA THR A 25 -9.21 12.17 -9.72
C THR A 25 -10.41 11.64 -10.48
N GLU A 26 -10.29 11.50 -11.80
CA GLU A 26 -11.38 11.19 -12.72
C GLU A 26 -12.08 9.88 -12.36
N GLU A 27 -11.32 8.82 -12.10
CA GLU A 27 -11.81 7.50 -11.76
C GLU A 27 -12.59 7.53 -10.43
N THR A 28 -12.08 8.28 -9.44
CA THR A 28 -12.75 8.45 -8.14
C THR A 28 -14.04 9.25 -8.29
N LEU A 29 -14.04 10.31 -9.10
CA LEU A 29 -15.24 11.10 -9.38
C LEU A 29 -16.31 10.27 -10.08
N SER A 30 -15.93 9.53 -11.13
CA SER A 30 -16.83 8.63 -11.87
C SER A 30 -17.52 7.64 -10.93
N CYS A 31 -16.73 6.91 -10.14
CA CYS A 31 -17.27 5.94 -9.18
C CYS A 31 -18.17 6.60 -8.12
N THR A 32 -17.82 7.80 -7.65
CA THR A 32 -18.58 8.51 -6.62
C THR A 32 -19.94 9.00 -7.16
N ILE A 33 -19.95 9.53 -8.38
CA ILE A 33 -21.19 9.96 -9.07
C ILE A 33 -22.11 8.74 -9.26
N GLU A 34 -21.55 7.63 -9.72
CA GLU A 34 -22.33 6.40 -9.91
C GLU A 34 -22.87 5.86 -8.57
N ALA A 35 -22.05 5.81 -7.52
CA ALA A 35 -22.49 5.40 -6.19
C ALA A 35 -23.64 6.28 -5.68
N LYS A 36 -23.54 7.60 -5.90
CA LYS A 36 -24.59 8.56 -5.51
C LYS A 36 -25.89 8.33 -6.28
N ASN A 37 -25.81 8.10 -7.59
CA ASN A 37 -26.96 7.80 -8.43
C ASN A 37 -27.66 6.49 -8.02
N ARG A 38 -26.93 5.54 -7.44
CA ARG A 38 -27.47 4.29 -6.87
C ARG A 38 -28.00 4.46 -5.44
N GLY A 39 -28.06 5.70 -4.93
CA GLY A 39 -28.62 6.02 -3.61
C GLY A 39 -27.66 5.83 -2.45
N ALA A 40 -26.40 5.46 -2.67
CA ALA A 40 -25.44 5.28 -1.58
C ALA A 40 -25.16 6.59 -0.85
N LYS A 41 -24.88 6.49 0.46
CA LYS A 41 -24.46 7.65 1.26
C LYS A 41 -22.99 7.94 1.00
N ILE A 42 -22.68 9.16 0.57
CA ILE A 42 -21.34 9.54 0.15
C ILE A 42 -20.59 10.27 1.25
N PHE A 43 -19.47 9.71 1.66
CA PHE A 43 -18.49 10.32 2.55
C PHE A 43 -17.18 10.51 1.79
N SER A 44 -16.54 11.67 1.88
CA SER A 44 -15.25 11.89 1.23
C SER A 44 -14.15 12.42 2.14
N ILE A 45 -12.92 12.11 1.76
CA ILE A 45 -11.69 12.64 2.35
C ILE A 45 -10.88 13.25 1.22
N THR A 46 -10.74 14.58 1.24
CA THR A 46 -10.12 15.35 0.16
C THR A 46 -9.59 16.69 0.67
N SER A 47 -8.59 17.26 0.00
CA SER A 47 -8.16 18.64 0.26
C SER A 47 -9.06 19.67 -0.44
N GLY A 48 -9.98 19.24 -1.32
CA GLY A 48 -10.91 20.10 -2.06
C GLY A 48 -11.51 19.44 -3.30
N GLY A 49 -11.54 20.17 -4.41
CA GLY A 49 -11.93 19.67 -5.73
C GLY A 49 -13.42 19.37 -5.90
N ALA A 50 -13.76 18.81 -7.06
CA ALA A 50 -15.14 18.46 -7.42
C ALA A 50 -15.75 17.42 -6.47
N LEU A 51 -14.92 16.54 -5.89
CA LEU A 51 -15.36 15.51 -4.96
C LEU A 51 -16.12 16.10 -3.75
N LYS A 52 -15.67 17.24 -3.24
CA LYS A 52 -16.32 17.94 -2.12
C LYS A 52 -17.75 18.38 -2.45
N ASN A 53 -18.03 18.72 -3.71
CA ASN A 53 -19.34 19.22 -4.14
C ASN A 53 -20.36 18.10 -4.34
N ILE A 54 -19.90 16.88 -4.62
CA ILE A 54 -20.77 15.72 -4.88
C ILE A 54 -20.95 14.83 -3.64
N SER A 55 -20.22 15.08 -2.55
CA SER A 55 -20.28 14.29 -1.31
C SER A 55 -21.34 14.81 -0.35
N ASP A 56 -21.97 13.92 0.42
CA ASP A 56 -22.95 14.32 1.44
C ASP A 56 -22.25 14.78 2.73
N PHE A 57 -21.10 14.17 3.03
CA PHE A 57 -20.20 14.58 4.10
C PHE A 57 -18.75 14.58 3.59
N THR A 58 -17.97 15.57 4.01
CA THR A 58 -16.56 15.70 3.60
C THR A 58 -15.68 16.00 4.80
N ILE A 59 -14.63 15.20 5.00
CA ILE A 59 -13.49 15.60 5.82
C ILE A 59 -12.49 16.31 4.92
N THR A 60 -12.35 17.62 5.14
CA THR A 60 -11.36 18.43 4.43
C THR A 60 -10.00 18.27 5.11
N ILE A 61 -8.99 17.87 4.34
CA ILE A 61 -7.61 17.71 4.81
C ILE A 61 -6.70 18.85 4.33
N PRO A 62 -5.54 19.08 4.96
CA PRO A 62 -4.62 20.14 4.56
C PRO A 62 -4.18 20.03 3.08
N GLN A 63 -4.06 21.20 2.44
CA GLN A 63 -3.50 21.35 1.09
C GLN A 63 -1.97 21.54 1.14
N GLY A 64 -1.34 21.61 -0.03
CA GLY A 64 0.10 21.93 -0.18
C GLY A 64 1.05 20.72 -0.14
N TYR A 65 0.55 19.53 0.19
CA TYR A 65 1.31 18.29 0.14
C TYR A 65 1.19 17.58 -1.21
N GLN A 66 2.19 16.77 -1.54
CA GLN A 66 2.05 15.73 -2.55
C GLN A 66 1.16 14.60 -1.97
N PRO A 67 0.22 14.01 -2.74
CA PRO A 67 -0.68 12.97 -2.23
C PRO A 67 0.03 11.82 -1.51
N ARG A 68 1.20 11.41 -2.02
CA ARG A 68 2.05 10.35 -1.44
C ARG A 68 2.62 10.70 -0.06
N SER A 69 2.76 11.98 0.27
CA SER A 69 3.22 12.45 1.59
C SER A 69 2.06 12.71 2.55
N ALA A 70 0.82 12.71 2.06
CA ALA A 70 -0.40 12.99 2.84
C ALA A 70 -1.11 11.71 3.36
N ILE A 71 -0.42 10.56 3.40
CA ILE A 71 -1.05 9.27 3.75
C ILE A 71 -1.72 9.30 5.12
N GLY A 72 -1.10 9.94 6.11
CA GLY A 72 -1.69 10.09 7.45
C GLY A 72 -3.02 10.86 7.39
N PHE A 73 -3.05 11.99 6.67
CA PHE A 73 -4.28 12.76 6.50
C PHE A 73 -5.38 12.01 5.72
N LEU A 74 -5.00 11.14 4.77
CA LEU A 74 -5.96 10.37 3.98
C LEU A 74 -6.51 9.15 4.74
N LEU A 75 -5.68 8.50 5.55
CA LEU A 75 -6.01 7.24 6.22
C LEU A 75 -6.61 7.44 7.61
N MET A 76 -6.07 8.36 8.41
CA MET A 76 -6.49 8.54 9.80
C MET A 76 -7.97 8.91 9.96
N PRO A 77 -8.61 9.70 9.07
CA PRO A 77 -10.04 9.95 9.19
C PRO A 77 -10.89 8.68 9.07
N ILE A 78 -10.46 7.71 8.24
CA ILE A 78 -11.14 6.42 8.10
C ILE A 78 -10.97 5.61 9.39
N VAL A 79 -9.73 5.51 9.87
CA VAL A 79 -9.38 4.77 11.08
C VAL A 79 -10.15 5.30 12.29
N ASN A 80 -10.14 6.62 12.50
CA ASN A 80 -10.81 7.27 13.62
C ASN A 80 -12.35 7.20 13.53
N SER A 81 -12.92 7.04 12.34
CA SER A 81 -14.38 7.01 12.15
C SER A 81 -14.96 5.59 12.21
N LEU A 82 -14.20 4.58 11.76
CA LEU A 82 -14.71 3.21 11.62
C LEU A 82 -14.27 2.26 12.73
N LEU A 83 -13.17 2.54 13.44
CA LEU A 83 -12.63 1.65 14.44
C LEU A 83 -12.88 2.18 15.86
N PRO A 84 -13.58 1.44 16.73
CA PRO A 84 -13.75 1.83 18.12
C PRO A 84 -12.48 1.56 18.94
N ASN A 85 -12.24 2.36 20.00
CA ASN A 85 -11.24 2.10 21.04
C ASN A 85 -9.78 1.93 20.57
N ILE A 86 -9.37 2.68 19.55
CA ILE A 86 -8.02 2.61 18.95
C ILE A 86 -6.92 3.42 19.67
N SER A 87 -7.16 3.93 20.89
CA SER A 87 -6.20 4.83 21.55
C SER A 87 -4.83 4.18 21.78
N GLY A 88 -4.80 2.90 22.11
CA GLY A 88 -3.57 2.11 22.22
C GLY A 88 -2.86 1.96 20.87
N ASP A 89 -3.61 1.67 19.80
CA ASP A 89 -3.07 1.52 18.45
C ASP A 89 -2.45 2.83 17.95
N LEU A 90 -3.10 3.98 18.23
CA LEU A 90 -2.56 5.30 17.89
C LEU A 90 -1.24 5.59 18.59
N GLN A 91 -1.12 5.21 19.87
CA GLN A 91 0.13 5.34 20.63
C GLN A 91 1.22 4.44 20.06
N GLU A 92 0.88 3.19 19.72
CA GLU A 92 1.79 2.25 19.08
C GLU A 92 2.26 2.77 17.72
N ILE A 93 1.35 3.29 16.88
CA ILE A 93 1.68 3.92 15.58
C ILE A 93 2.67 5.07 15.78
N ALA A 94 2.39 5.98 16.72
CA ALA A 94 3.27 7.12 17.00
C ALA A 94 4.67 6.67 17.45
N SER A 95 4.74 5.68 18.35
CA SER A 95 5.99 5.08 18.82
C SER A 95 6.77 4.42 17.68
N ASN A 96 6.09 3.64 16.83
CA ASN A 96 6.69 2.99 15.68
C ASN A 96 7.24 4.00 14.66
N LEU A 97 6.50 5.07 14.35
CA LEU A 97 6.95 6.14 13.46
C LEU A 97 8.20 6.85 14.01
N LYS A 98 8.23 7.14 15.31
CA LYS A 98 9.41 7.71 15.96
C LYS A 98 10.61 6.78 15.84
N SER A 99 10.44 5.50 16.17
CA SER A 99 11.51 4.51 16.06
C SER A 99 12.05 4.34 14.62
N VAL A 100 11.19 4.47 13.61
CA VAL A 100 11.64 4.45 12.20
C VAL A 100 12.43 5.71 11.85
N SER A 101 12.04 6.88 12.36
CA SER A 101 12.80 8.13 12.12
C SER A 101 14.20 8.11 12.71
N GLU A 102 14.41 7.38 13.80
CA GLU A 102 15.72 7.21 14.44
C GLU A 102 16.65 6.25 13.66
N LYS A 103 16.13 5.54 12.65
CA LYS A 103 16.87 4.57 11.81
C LYS A 103 17.26 5.13 10.44
N GLU A 104 17.33 6.44 10.28
CA GLU A 104 17.57 7.09 8.99
C GLU A 104 18.86 6.58 8.30
N ASP A 105 19.94 6.39 9.05
CA ASP A 105 21.21 5.91 8.50
C ASP A 105 21.13 4.45 8.02
N GLU A 106 20.44 3.57 8.76
CA GLU A 106 20.18 2.18 8.32
C GLU A 106 19.38 2.16 7.01
N ILE A 107 18.39 3.06 6.89
CA ILE A 107 17.54 3.19 5.70
C ILE A 107 18.36 3.69 4.50
N LYS A 108 19.25 4.67 4.71
CA LYS A 108 20.17 5.16 3.67
C LYS A 108 21.13 4.08 3.19
N LEU A 109 21.65 3.25 4.10
CA LEU A 109 22.51 2.12 3.76
C LEU A 109 21.76 1.09 2.89
N LEU A 110 20.51 0.76 3.24
CA LEU A 110 19.68 -0.12 2.43
C LEU A 110 19.40 0.49 1.04
N ALA A 111 19.09 1.79 0.97
CA ALA A 111 18.87 2.46 -0.30
C ALA A 111 20.12 2.42 -1.21
N ASN A 112 21.31 2.62 -0.64
CA ASN A 112 22.58 2.49 -1.34
C ASN A 112 22.85 1.04 -1.78
N GLU A 113 22.57 0.04 -0.95
CA GLU A 113 22.68 -1.38 -1.31
C GLU A 113 21.82 -1.71 -2.53
N ILE A 114 20.55 -1.25 -2.53
CA ILE A 114 19.63 -1.43 -3.64
C ILE A 114 20.18 -0.75 -4.90
N TYR A 115 20.60 0.52 -4.80
CA TYR A 115 21.12 1.27 -5.95
C TYR A 115 22.39 0.64 -6.53
N SER A 116 23.38 0.33 -5.69
CA SER A 116 24.65 -0.25 -6.10
C SER A 116 24.52 -1.67 -6.65
N SER A 117 23.44 -2.39 -6.33
CA SER A 117 23.19 -3.71 -6.91
C SER A 117 22.92 -3.67 -8.42
N GLY A 118 22.53 -2.51 -8.97
CA GLY A 118 22.11 -2.37 -10.37
C GLY A 118 20.81 -3.12 -10.70
N LYS A 119 20.10 -3.61 -9.69
CA LYS A 119 18.88 -4.42 -9.82
C LYS A 119 17.62 -3.60 -9.56
N THR A 120 16.52 -4.02 -10.18
CA THR A 120 15.17 -3.49 -9.97
C THR A 120 14.64 -3.94 -8.60
N PRO A 121 14.15 -3.05 -7.73
CA PRO A 121 13.53 -3.46 -6.47
C PRO A 121 12.27 -4.30 -6.70
N TYR A 122 12.16 -5.41 -5.98
CA TYR A 122 10.98 -6.27 -5.97
C TYR A 122 10.49 -6.46 -4.54
N PHE A 123 9.28 -5.98 -4.24
CA PHE A 123 8.69 -6.03 -2.90
C PHE A 123 7.69 -7.18 -2.76
N VAL A 124 7.85 -8.01 -1.74
CA VAL A 124 6.97 -9.15 -1.44
C VAL A 124 6.25 -8.89 -0.12
N SER A 125 4.96 -9.20 -0.07
CA SER A 125 4.17 -9.27 1.15
C SER A 125 3.05 -10.29 0.96
N TRP A 126 2.08 -10.35 1.86
CA TRP A 126 0.88 -11.19 1.73
C TRP A 126 -0.31 -10.57 2.44
N SER A 127 -1.50 -11.08 2.19
CA SER A 127 -2.70 -10.64 2.93
C SER A 127 -2.51 -10.82 4.45
N PRO A 128 -2.85 -9.81 5.29
CA PRO A 128 -3.54 -8.57 4.96
C PRO A 128 -2.63 -7.39 4.54
N THR A 129 -1.31 -7.54 4.62
CA THR A 129 -0.32 -6.47 4.42
C THR A 129 0.18 -6.33 2.97
N ARG A 130 -0.49 -6.93 1.98
CA ARG A 130 -0.07 -6.86 0.56
C ARG A 130 0.04 -5.42 0.03
N SER A 131 -0.78 -4.52 0.56
CA SER A 131 -0.76 -3.09 0.23
C SER A 131 0.55 -2.41 0.60
N VAL A 132 1.29 -2.92 1.58
CA VAL A 132 2.60 -2.38 1.98
C VAL A 132 3.63 -2.58 0.86
N ALA A 133 3.71 -3.79 0.29
CA ALA A 133 4.61 -4.06 -0.84
C ALA A 133 4.25 -3.21 -2.06
N TYR A 134 2.96 -3.10 -2.39
CA TYR A 134 2.49 -2.24 -3.48
C TYR A 134 2.84 -0.76 -3.23
N ARG A 135 2.66 -0.27 -2.00
CA ARG A 135 2.98 1.11 -1.64
C ARG A 135 4.47 1.39 -1.76
N CYS A 136 5.34 0.47 -1.33
CA CYS A 136 6.78 0.62 -1.49
C CYS A 136 7.18 0.70 -2.97
N LYS A 137 6.60 -0.17 -3.82
CA LYS A 137 6.74 -0.05 -5.27
C LYS A 137 6.40 1.37 -5.76
N THR A 138 5.24 1.92 -5.38
CA THR A 138 4.86 3.26 -5.87
C THR A 138 5.78 4.36 -5.35
N GLN A 139 6.30 4.25 -4.12
CA GLN A 139 7.26 5.22 -3.59
C GLN A 139 8.57 5.24 -4.38
N PHE A 140 9.10 4.09 -4.80
CA PHE A 140 10.27 4.04 -5.68
C PHE A 140 9.95 4.67 -7.05
N ASN A 141 8.84 4.26 -7.68
CA ASN A 141 8.44 4.81 -8.97
C ASN A 141 8.27 6.34 -8.93
N GLU A 142 7.63 6.87 -7.89
CA GLU A 142 7.31 8.30 -7.80
C GLU A 142 8.48 9.16 -7.30
N ASN A 143 9.26 8.71 -6.32
CA ASN A 143 10.29 9.52 -5.68
C ASN A 143 11.67 9.32 -6.31
N SER A 144 12.13 8.07 -6.49
CA SER A 144 13.46 7.78 -7.02
C SER A 144 13.50 7.67 -8.55
N LYS A 145 12.33 7.70 -9.20
CA LYS A 145 12.18 7.51 -10.66
C LYS A 145 12.75 6.17 -11.13
N SER A 146 12.80 5.20 -10.24
CA SER A 146 13.28 3.85 -10.52
C SER A 146 12.08 2.94 -10.66
N PHE A 147 12.04 2.13 -11.72
CA PHE A 147 11.04 1.07 -11.81
C PHE A 147 11.19 0.12 -10.61
N ALA A 148 10.07 -0.26 -10.03
CA ALA A 148 9.97 -1.30 -9.01
C ALA A 148 8.77 -2.22 -9.30
N SER A 149 8.85 -3.44 -8.80
CA SER A 149 7.80 -4.44 -8.88
C SER A 149 7.34 -4.87 -7.49
N SER A 150 6.15 -5.46 -7.42
CA SER A 150 5.63 -6.00 -6.17
C SER A 150 4.77 -7.23 -6.40
N GLY A 151 4.93 -8.24 -5.56
CA GLY A 151 4.17 -9.48 -5.57
C GLY A 151 3.51 -9.77 -4.23
N SER A 152 2.55 -10.70 -4.24
CA SER A 152 1.88 -11.16 -3.03
C SER A 152 1.91 -12.68 -2.94
N LEU A 153 2.32 -13.21 -1.80
CA LEU A 153 2.11 -14.63 -1.50
C LEU A 153 0.62 -14.88 -1.16
N SER A 154 0.03 -16.01 -1.59
CA SER A 154 0.65 -17.13 -2.32
C SER A 154 0.62 -17.03 -3.84
N GLU A 155 0.02 -15.99 -4.43
CA GLU A 155 -0.10 -15.86 -5.90
C GLU A 155 1.25 -15.97 -6.61
N MET A 156 2.29 -15.35 -6.03
CA MET A 156 3.66 -15.39 -6.54
C MET A 156 4.20 -16.83 -6.72
N ASP A 157 3.73 -17.79 -5.92
CA ASP A 157 4.14 -19.20 -6.03
C ASP A 157 3.62 -19.86 -7.33
N HIS A 158 2.55 -19.31 -7.93
CA HIS A 158 1.90 -19.88 -9.12
C HIS A 158 2.52 -19.44 -10.45
N ASN A 159 3.18 -18.29 -10.48
CA ASN A 159 3.59 -17.63 -11.73
C ASN A 159 5.05 -17.15 -11.71
N GLU A 160 5.51 -16.65 -10.56
CA GLU A 160 6.79 -15.97 -10.45
C GLU A 160 7.90 -16.86 -9.88
N LEU A 161 7.55 -17.92 -9.12
CA LEU A 161 8.52 -18.93 -8.68
C LEU A 161 9.18 -19.67 -9.87
N VAL A 162 8.43 -19.87 -10.96
CA VAL A 162 8.87 -20.62 -12.14
C VAL A 162 10.11 -20.00 -12.79
N PRO A 163 10.13 -18.71 -13.18
CA PRO A 163 11.34 -18.08 -13.71
C PRO A 163 12.45 -17.91 -12.66
N MET A 164 12.10 -17.74 -11.38
CA MET A 164 13.07 -17.53 -10.28
C MET A 164 14.02 -18.72 -10.05
N GLY A 165 13.61 -19.94 -10.41
CA GLY A 165 14.37 -21.18 -10.16
C GLY A 165 15.21 -21.71 -11.33
N THR A 166 15.31 -20.99 -12.47
CA THR A 166 15.97 -21.54 -13.67
C THR A 166 17.48 -21.26 -13.72
N GLU A 167 18.26 -22.20 -14.28
CA GLU A 167 19.73 -22.13 -14.35
C GLU A 167 20.28 -21.06 -15.30
N LYS A 168 19.46 -20.52 -16.21
CA LYS A 168 19.84 -19.47 -17.17
C LYS A 168 19.51 -18.07 -16.61
N LYS A 169 20.25 -17.64 -15.58
CA LYS A 169 19.92 -16.42 -14.81
C LYS A 169 20.38 -15.12 -15.47
N ILE A 170 19.42 -14.29 -15.86
CA ILE A 170 19.47 -12.85 -15.58
C ILE A 170 18.31 -12.59 -14.63
N ASP A 171 18.55 -12.68 -13.32
CA ASP A 171 17.58 -12.24 -12.31
C ASP A 171 17.79 -10.74 -12.06
N PRO A 172 16.92 -9.88 -12.62
CA PRO A 172 17.14 -8.44 -12.59
C PRO A 172 16.73 -7.83 -11.25
N PHE A 173 16.26 -8.63 -10.28
CA PHE A 173 15.56 -8.11 -9.11
C PHE A 173 16.38 -8.15 -7.81
N PHE A 174 16.20 -7.11 -7.01
CA PHE A 174 16.59 -7.04 -5.60
C PHE A 174 15.35 -7.29 -4.75
N TYR A 175 15.26 -8.47 -4.13
CA TYR A 175 14.05 -8.89 -3.42
C TYR A 175 14.04 -8.43 -1.96
N ILE A 176 12.91 -7.83 -1.55
CA ILE A 176 12.64 -7.40 -0.19
C ILE A 176 11.29 -7.97 0.24
N ALA A 177 11.25 -8.74 1.33
CA ALA A 177 10.02 -9.29 1.89
C ALA A 177 9.62 -8.55 3.16
N PHE A 178 8.39 -8.04 3.20
CA PHE A 178 7.78 -7.50 4.39
C PHE A 178 7.16 -8.63 5.22
N ILE A 179 7.87 -9.08 6.25
CA ILE A 179 7.47 -10.21 7.07
C ILE A 179 6.56 -9.78 8.23
N ASN A 180 5.61 -10.64 8.58
CA ASN A 180 4.64 -10.43 9.65
C ASN A 180 4.13 -11.77 10.19
N THR A 181 3.40 -11.72 11.30
CA THR A 181 2.86 -12.91 11.98
C THR A 181 1.41 -13.25 11.60
N PHE A 182 0.75 -12.45 10.74
CA PHE A 182 -0.65 -12.64 10.35
C PHE A 182 -0.92 -13.96 9.61
N SER A 183 0.10 -14.52 8.93
CA SER A 183 -0.03 -15.78 8.20
C SER A 183 1.22 -16.63 8.32
N LYS A 184 1.21 -17.57 9.28
CA LYS A 184 2.25 -18.61 9.41
C LYS A 184 2.44 -19.38 8.10
N ARG A 185 1.36 -19.60 7.35
CA ARG A 185 1.39 -20.32 6.06
C ARG A 185 2.19 -19.55 5.00
N ASN A 186 1.98 -18.25 4.87
CA ASN A 186 2.71 -17.45 3.88
C ASN A 186 4.14 -17.16 4.31
N TYR A 187 4.40 -17.05 5.61
CA TYR A 187 5.76 -17.03 6.13
C TYR A 187 6.51 -18.32 5.76
N PHE A 188 5.90 -19.49 5.96
CA PHE A 188 6.48 -20.77 5.54
C PHE A 188 6.72 -20.84 4.02
N ARG A 189 5.79 -20.32 3.20
CA ARG A 189 5.98 -20.23 1.75
C ARG A 189 7.16 -19.35 1.37
N LEU A 190 7.31 -18.19 2.00
CA LEU A 190 8.48 -17.32 1.78
C LEU A 190 9.78 -18.09 2.03
N GLU A 191 9.88 -18.80 3.15
CA GLU A 191 11.06 -19.60 3.49
C GLU A 191 11.30 -20.74 2.49
N LEU A 192 10.24 -21.42 2.05
CA LEU A 192 10.35 -22.45 1.02
C LEU A 192 10.81 -21.85 -0.33
N SER A 193 10.27 -20.69 -0.71
CA SER A 193 10.63 -19.99 -1.95
C SER A 193 12.10 -19.52 -1.92
N LYS A 194 12.59 -19.01 -0.78
CA LYS A 194 14.02 -18.72 -0.57
C LYS A 194 14.87 -19.98 -0.79
N LYS A 195 14.47 -21.10 -0.17
CA LYS A 195 15.21 -22.38 -0.25
C LYS A 195 15.23 -22.96 -1.66
N LEU A 196 14.10 -23.00 -2.36
CA LEU A 196 13.98 -23.64 -3.68
C LEU A 196 14.61 -22.80 -4.80
N SER A 197 14.49 -21.47 -4.74
CA SER A 197 15.04 -20.57 -5.78
C SER A 197 16.52 -20.24 -5.58
N GLY A 198 17.02 -20.38 -4.34
CA GLY A 198 18.35 -19.90 -3.94
C GLY A 198 18.48 -18.37 -4.01
N LEU A 199 17.37 -17.63 -4.08
CA LEU A 199 17.38 -16.18 -4.14
C LEU A 199 17.68 -15.57 -2.77
N LYS A 200 18.50 -14.51 -2.77
CA LYS A 200 18.69 -13.66 -1.60
C LYS A 200 17.50 -12.71 -1.49
N ILE A 201 16.60 -13.00 -0.55
CA ILE A 201 15.47 -12.15 -0.21
C ILE A 201 15.76 -11.49 1.14
N LYS A 202 15.77 -10.15 1.17
CA LYS A 202 16.01 -9.38 2.40
C LYS A 202 14.71 -9.19 3.17
N ASP A 203 14.69 -9.61 4.43
CA ASP A 203 13.52 -9.47 5.28
C ASP A 203 13.46 -8.11 5.95
N ILE A 204 12.27 -7.51 5.98
CA ILE A 204 11.93 -6.33 6.77
C ILE A 204 10.72 -6.70 7.62
N GLU A 205 10.88 -6.69 8.93
CA GLU A 205 9.78 -6.95 9.86
C GLU A 205 8.81 -5.78 9.92
N LEU A 206 7.52 -6.05 9.69
CA LEU A 206 6.47 -5.08 9.88
C LEU A 206 6.18 -4.92 11.36
N LYS A 207 6.15 -3.66 11.81
CA LYS A 207 5.72 -3.28 13.16
C LYS A 207 4.21 -2.99 13.16
N GLY A 208 3.58 -3.21 14.30
CA GLY A 208 2.12 -3.11 14.44
C GLY A 208 1.44 -4.47 14.44
N LYS A 209 0.30 -4.54 15.14
CA LYS A 209 -0.57 -5.73 15.21
C LYS A 209 -1.62 -5.79 14.12
#